data_AF-A0A173TEJ9-F1
#
_entry.id   AF-A0A173TEJ9-F1
#
_cell.length_a   1.000
_cell.length_b   1.000
_cell.length_c   1.000
_cell.angle_alpha   90.00
_cell.angle_beta   90.00
_cell.angle_gamma   90.00
#
_symmetry.space_group_name_H-M   'P 1'
#
loop_
_entity.id
_entity.type
_entity.pdbx_description
1 polymer ?
#
loop_
_entity_poly.entity_id
_entity_poly.type
_entity_poly.pdbx_seq_one_letter_code
_entity_poly.pdbx_strand_id
1 'polypeptide(L)'
;MEKIELVKSMHKMVDGVKVYRIRALKSFYPRHLQCKEVKKGDLGGYAQYLLNLSEEGNCWIAENAAVYGMAKVKDNALVTGNAIVCGNSTICEEAAVRDYAKISGKAIVAGHSKVFGNAELTDEVCIGDHINVFGNAKIYGKTVLSGNAFISD
;
A
#
# COMPACT_ATOMS: atom_id res chain seq x y z
N MET A 1 -9.25 -1.58 20.71
CA MET A 1 -8.01 -0.80 20.93
C MET A 1 -7.49 -0.42 19.55
N GLU A 2 -7.19 0.86 19.34
CA GLU A 2 -6.69 1.37 18.05
C GLU A 2 -5.33 0.73 17.70
N LYS A 3 -5.11 0.47 16.42
CA LYS A 3 -3.90 -0.14 15.83
C LYS A 3 -2.85 0.91 15.54
N ILE A 4 -3.26 2.09 15.08
CA ILE A 4 -2.36 3.20 14.76
C ILE A 4 -2.87 4.55 15.26
N GLU A 5 -1.95 5.50 15.38
CA GLU A 5 -2.25 6.93 15.41
C GLU A 5 -1.55 7.69 14.28
N LEU A 6 -2.09 8.86 13.91
CA LEU A 6 -1.42 9.83 13.05
C LEU A 6 -0.59 10.79 13.90
N VAL A 7 0.72 10.80 13.71
CA VAL A 7 1.63 11.70 14.44
C VAL A 7 1.57 13.09 13.80
N LYS A 8 0.67 13.96 14.30
CA LYS A 8 0.38 15.28 13.71
C LYS A 8 1.60 16.19 13.51
N SER A 9 2.62 16.08 14.37
CA SER A 9 3.87 16.83 14.26
C SER A 9 4.78 16.35 13.14
N MET A 10 4.63 15.11 12.67
CA MET A 10 5.45 14.49 11.62
C MET A 10 4.62 14.35 10.34
N HIS A 11 4.72 15.32 9.45
CA HIS A 11 3.96 15.34 8.20
C HIS A 11 4.79 15.82 7.01
N LYS A 12 4.32 15.49 5.81
CA LYS A 12 4.88 15.97 4.54
C LYS A 12 3.79 16.22 3.51
N MET A 13 4.16 16.87 2.41
CA MET A 13 3.30 17.01 1.22
C MET A 13 3.67 15.94 0.19
N VAL A 14 2.67 15.23 -0.33
CA VAL A 14 2.81 14.26 -1.44
C VAL A 14 1.72 14.61 -2.46
N ASP A 15 2.09 14.92 -3.70
CA ASP A 15 1.15 15.33 -4.75
C ASP A 15 0.16 16.44 -4.29
N GLY A 16 0.64 17.39 -3.50
CA GLY A 16 -0.19 18.48 -2.94
C GLY A 16 -1.09 18.08 -1.78
N VAL A 17 -1.04 16.83 -1.31
CA VAL A 17 -1.81 16.32 -0.18
C VAL A 17 -0.92 16.23 1.07
N LYS A 18 -1.43 16.74 2.21
CA LYS A 18 -0.77 16.59 3.51
C LYS A 18 -1.01 15.18 4.05
N VAL A 19 0.07 14.47 4.36
CA VAL A 19 0.05 13.13 4.97
C VAL A 19 0.87 13.10 6.26
N TYR A 20 0.45 12.27 7.22
CA TYR A 20 1.05 12.17 8.54
C TYR A 20 1.74 10.84 8.73
N ARG A 21 2.88 10.84 9.42
CA ARG A 21 3.57 9.62 9.82
C ARG A 21 2.64 8.79 10.71
N ILE A 22 2.52 7.50 10.45
CA ILE A 22 1.75 6.60 11.32
C ILE A 22 2.64 6.05 12.44
N ARG A 23 2.05 5.80 13.61
CA ARG A 23 2.71 5.10 14.72
C ARG A 23 1.86 3.91 15.16
N ALA A 24 2.50 2.77 15.37
CA ALA A 24 1.84 1.57 15.89
C ALA A 24 1.46 1.73 17.37
N LEU A 25 0.22 1.39 17.71
CA LEU A 25 -0.30 1.41 19.08
C LEU A 25 -0.34 0.03 19.75
N LYS A 26 -0.11 -1.03 18.96
CA LYS A 26 0.03 -2.43 19.40
C LYS A 26 1.12 -3.14 18.58
N SER A 27 1.67 -4.23 19.13
CA SER A 27 2.60 -5.09 18.38
C SER A 27 1.85 -6.10 17.52
N PHE A 28 2.34 -6.38 16.31
CA PHE A 28 1.80 -7.38 15.39
C PHE A 28 2.83 -7.79 14.32
N TYR A 29 2.51 -8.82 13.54
CA TYR A 29 3.41 -9.43 12.56
C TYR A 29 2.83 -9.33 11.15
N PRO A 30 3.21 -8.33 10.34
CA PRO A 30 2.90 -8.33 8.91
C PRO A 30 3.47 -9.60 8.26
N ARG A 31 2.65 -10.38 7.56
CA ARG A 31 3.04 -11.68 6.99
C ARG A 31 3.75 -11.54 5.64
N HIS A 32 4.82 -10.73 5.58
CA HIS A 32 5.67 -10.62 4.40
C HIS A 32 7.13 -10.88 4.74
N LEU A 33 7.85 -11.58 3.85
CA LEU A 33 9.23 -12.09 4.01
C LEU A 33 10.30 -11.03 4.36
N GLN A 34 9.94 -9.76 4.44
CA GLN A 34 10.85 -8.63 4.65
C GLN A 34 10.43 -7.69 5.79
N CYS A 35 9.19 -7.78 6.29
CA CYS A 35 8.76 -6.99 7.44
C CYS A 35 8.91 -7.81 8.72
N LYS A 36 9.83 -7.37 9.59
CA LYS A 36 9.92 -7.86 10.97
C LYS A 36 8.66 -7.45 11.75
N GLU A 37 8.53 -7.98 12.96
CA GLU A 37 7.53 -7.55 13.93
C GLU A 37 7.43 -6.02 13.98
N VAL A 38 6.22 -5.50 13.85
CA VAL A 38 5.92 -4.10 14.14
C VAL A 38 5.63 -4.03 15.62
N LYS A 39 6.46 -3.31 16.38
CA LYS A 39 6.30 -3.13 17.82
C LYS A 39 5.46 -1.90 18.11
N LYS A 40 4.75 -1.94 19.24
CA LYS A 40 4.10 -0.74 19.78
C LYS A 40 5.11 0.40 19.89
N GLY A 41 4.78 1.55 19.32
CA GLY A 41 5.64 2.74 19.26
C GLY A 41 6.40 2.90 17.93
N ASP A 42 6.50 1.86 17.10
CA ASP A 42 7.21 1.93 15.83
C ASP A 42 6.54 2.92 14.87
N LEU A 43 7.38 3.68 14.16
CA LEU A 43 6.94 4.58 13.11
C LEU A 43 6.84 3.82 11.78
N GLY A 44 5.67 3.83 11.17
CA GLY A 44 5.41 3.31 9.82
C GLY A 44 5.62 4.39 8.75
N GLY A 45 5.02 4.24 7.58
CA GLY A 45 4.99 5.24 6.53
C GLY A 45 3.99 6.36 6.81
N TYR A 46 3.31 6.85 5.78
CA TYR A 46 2.44 8.01 5.86
C TYR A 46 1.00 7.70 5.44
N ALA A 47 0.04 8.26 6.17
CA ALA A 47 -1.39 8.19 5.85
C ALA A 47 -2.04 9.58 5.96
N GLN A 48 -3.04 9.86 5.13
CA GLN A 48 -3.84 11.09 5.28
C GLN A 48 -4.86 10.96 6.42
N TYR A 49 -5.54 9.82 6.47
CA TYR A 49 -6.59 9.50 7.43
C TYR A 49 -6.31 8.14 8.07
N LEU A 50 -6.79 7.92 9.30
CA LEU A 50 -6.74 6.60 9.95
C LEU A 50 -7.42 5.52 9.10
N LEU A 51 -8.48 5.89 8.38
CA LEU A 51 -9.22 4.98 7.48
C LEU A 51 -8.43 4.49 6.26
N ASN A 52 -7.25 5.06 5.97
CA ASN A 52 -6.40 4.56 4.88
C ASN A 52 -5.75 3.20 5.21
N LEU A 53 -5.67 2.84 6.49
CA LEU A 53 -5.13 1.55 6.96
C LEU A 53 -6.15 0.85 7.86
N SER A 54 -6.44 -0.43 7.60
CA SER A 54 -7.38 -1.19 8.41
C SER A 54 -6.86 -1.44 9.83
N GLU A 55 -7.77 -1.29 10.80
CA GLU A 55 -7.59 -1.64 12.21
C GLU A 55 -7.50 -3.15 12.45
N GLU A 56 -8.07 -3.92 11.51
CA GLU A 56 -8.07 -5.38 11.47
C GLU A 56 -6.92 -5.92 10.61
N GLY A 57 -6.56 -7.18 10.86
CA GLY A 57 -5.45 -7.84 10.19
C GLY A 57 -4.08 -7.21 10.48
N ASN A 58 -3.06 -7.65 9.75
CA ASN A 58 -1.67 -7.25 9.93
C ASN A 58 -1.15 -6.28 8.88
N CYS A 59 -2.04 -5.67 8.10
CA CYS A 59 -1.65 -4.71 7.07
C CYS A 59 -0.82 -3.55 7.64
N TRP A 60 0.15 -3.07 6.86
CA TRP A 60 1.07 -2.03 7.31
C TRP A 60 1.53 -1.13 6.17
N ILE A 61 1.75 0.14 6.51
CA ILE A 61 2.45 1.10 5.66
C ILE A 61 3.79 1.34 6.33
N ALA A 62 4.90 1.13 5.63
CA ALA A 62 6.24 1.22 6.17
C ALA A 62 7.11 2.23 5.38
N GLU A 63 8.30 2.50 5.91
CA GLU A 63 9.32 3.31 5.24
C GLU A 63 8.82 4.70 4.82
N ASN A 64 8.91 5.07 3.55
CA ASN A 64 8.52 6.40 3.04
C ASN A 64 7.19 6.40 2.29
N ALA A 65 6.54 5.22 2.19
CA ALA A 65 5.30 5.03 1.45
C ALA A 65 4.19 5.96 1.97
N ALA A 66 3.32 6.37 1.06
CA ALA A 66 2.22 7.28 1.36
C ALA A 66 0.90 6.74 0.82
N VAL A 67 -0.11 6.67 1.69
CA VAL A 67 -1.47 6.30 1.35
C VAL A 67 -2.42 7.46 1.66
N TYR A 68 -3.15 7.93 0.68
CA TYR A 68 -4.00 9.11 0.85
C TYR A 68 -5.25 9.09 -0.04
N GLY A 69 -6.15 10.06 0.15
CA GLY A 69 -7.46 10.05 -0.48
C GLY A 69 -8.36 8.96 0.12
N MET A 70 -9.15 8.31 -0.73
CA MET A 70 -10.06 7.21 -0.34
C MET A 70 -9.39 5.83 -0.43
N ALA A 71 -8.07 5.79 -0.65
CA ALA A 71 -7.32 4.56 -0.77
C ALA A 71 -7.33 3.76 0.54
N LYS A 72 -7.37 2.43 0.43
CA LYS A 72 -7.44 1.53 1.59
C LYS A 72 -6.39 0.44 1.50
N VAL A 73 -5.69 0.21 2.61
CA VAL A 73 -4.81 -0.95 2.81
C VAL A 73 -5.42 -1.81 3.91
N LYS A 74 -5.68 -3.09 3.63
CA LYS A 74 -6.39 -3.99 4.55
C LYS A 74 -5.79 -5.41 4.56
N ASP A 75 -6.34 -6.26 5.42
CA ASP A 75 -5.93 -7.65 5.62
C ASP A 75 -4.46 -7.77 6.05
N ASN A 76 -3.59 -8.40 5.27
CA ASN A 76 -2.14 -8.50 5.52
C ASN A 76 -1.31 -7.73 4.49
N ALA A 77 -1.93 -6.85 3.71
CA ALA A 77 -1.25 -6.11 2.67
C ALA A 77 -0.14 -5.21 3.22
N LEU A 78 0.94 -5.08 2.45
CA LEU A 78 2.11 -4.29 2.80
C LEU A 78 2.37 -3.21 1.75
N VAL A 79 2.49 -1.96 2.20
CA VAL A 79 2.93 -0.84 1.36
C VAL A 79 4.23 -0.29 1.92
N THR A 80 5.33 -0.35 1.16
CA THR A 80 6.68 0.05 1.64
C THR A 80 7.49 0.79 0.58
N GLY A 81 8.76 1.10 0.84
CA GLY A 81 9.61 1.89 -0.05
C GLY A 81 9.15 3.35 -0.09
N ASN A 82 9.09 3.89 -1.29
CA ASN A 82 8.54 5.21 -1.63
C ASN A 82 7.18 5.08 -2.37
N ALA A 83 6.50 3.94 -2.25
CA ALA A 83 5.26 3.69 -2.98
C ALA A 83 4.16 4.69 -2.63
N ILE A 84 3.32 4.99 -3.63
CA ILE A 84 2.18 5.90 -3.50
C ILE A 84 0.91 5.14 -3.82
N VAL A 85 -0.06 5.16 -2.91
CA VAL A 85 -1.39 4.56 -3.10
C VAL A 85 -2.45 5.63 -2.85
N CYS A 86 -3.23 5.98 -3.86
CA CYS A 86 -4.18 7.08 -3.78
C CYS A 86 -5.47 6.88 -4.60
N GLY A 87 -6.35 7.88 -4.62
CA GLY A 87 -7.66 7.76 -5.26
C GLY A 87 -8.61 6.87 -4.45
N ASN A 88 -9.36 6.01 -5.13
CA ASN A 88 -10.27 5.00 -4.59
C ASN A 88 -9.64 3.58 -4.62
N SER A 89 -8.32 3.47 -4.66
CA SER A 89 -7.64 2.19 -4.80
C SER A 89 -7.71 1.32 -3.53
N THR A 90 -7.64 0.00 -3.67
CA THR A 90 -7.61 -0.93 -2.53
C THR A 90 -6.46 -1.91 -2.67
N ILE A 91 -5.62 -2.01 -1.64
CA ILE A 91 -4.59 -3.06 -1.50
C ILE A 91 -5.03 -4.00 -0.38
N CYS A 92 -5.13 -5.28 -0.65
CA CYS A 92 -5.72 -6.23 0.27
C CYS A 92 -5.08 -7.63 0.21
N GLU A 93 -5.60 -8.53 1.04
CA GLU A 93 -5.10 -9.90 1.21
C GLU A 93 -3.61 -9.91 1.58
N GLU A 94 -2.75 -10.56 0.80
CA GLU A 94 -1.30 -10.68 1.06
C GLU A 94 -0.48 -9.83 0.05
N ALA A 95 -1.13 -8.84 -0.58
CA ALA A 95 -0.52 -8.05 -1.65
C ALA A 95 0.58 -7.12 -1.12
N ALA A 96 1.63 -6.91 -1.93
CA ALA A 96 2.72 -5.99 -1.62
C ALA A 96 2.88 -4.92 -2.69
N VAL A 97 2.94 -3.66 -2.27
CA VAL A 97 3.29 -2.51 -3.12
C VAL A 97 4.56 -1.89 -2.55
N ARG A 98 5.63 -1.79 -3.34
CA ARG A 98 6.94 -1.35 -2.85
C ARG A 98 7.72 -0.51 -3.87
N ASP A 99 8.93 -0.14 -3.50
CA ASP A 99 9.85 0.67 -4.30
C ASP A 99 9.22 2.02 -4.66
N TYR A 100 9.07 2.38 -5.93
CA TYR A 100 8.47 3.64 -6.40
C TYR A 100 7.11 3.42 -7.07
N ALA A 101 6.46 2.27 -6.84
CA ALA A 101 5.20 1.94 -7.47
C ALA A 101 4.10 2.96 -7.12
N LYS A 102 3.26 3.31 -8.12
CA LYS A 102 2.14 4.23 -7.97
C LYS A 102 0.83 3.53 -8.32
N ILE A 103 -0.08 3.46 -7.35
CA ILE A 103 -1.42 2.89 -7.49
C ILE A 103 -2.44 4.01 -7.30
N SER A 104 -3.35 4.17 -8.25
CA SER A 104 -4.35 5.25 -8.22
C SER A 104 -5.66 4.84 -8.91
N GLY A 105 -6.60 5.78 -9.07
CA GLY A 105 -7.91 5.49 -9.67
C GLY A 105 -8.78 4.62 -8.76
N LYS A 106 -9.42 3.59 -9.33
CA LYS A 106 -10.17 2.53 -8.63
C LYS A 106 -9.41 1.20 -8.62
N ALA A 107 -8.08 1.23 -8.74
CA ALA A 107 -7.27 0.03 -8.87
C ALA A 107 -7.36 -0.87 -7.62
N ILE A 108 -7.43 -2.17 -7.81
CA ILE A 108 -7.45 -3.19 -6.76
C ILE A 108 -6.24 -4.09 -6.94
N VAL A 109 -5.47 -4.30 -5.88
CA VAL A 109 -4.37 -5.27 -5.82
C VAL A 109 -4.63 -6.24 -4.68
N ALA A 110 -4.80 -7.52 -5.03
CA ALA A 110 -5.19 -8.58 -4.12
C ALA A 110 -4.29 -9.82 -4.26
N GLY A 111 -4.59 -10.88 -3.50
CA GLY A 111 -3.85 -12.13 -3.45
C GLY A 111 -2.40 -11.97 -3.01
N HIS A 112 -1.54 -12.87 -3.48
CA HIS A 112 -0.09 -12.86 -3.27
C HIS A 112 0.67 -11.97 -4.29
N SER A 113 -0.02 -10.98 -4.86
CA SER A 113 0.53 -10.15 -5.93
C SER A 113 1.50 -9.08 -5.43
N LYS A 114 2.41 -8.68 -6.30
CA LYS A 114 3.47 -7.71 -6.01
C LYS A 114 3.52 -6.66 -7.10
N VAL A 115 3.47 -5.39 -6.70
CA VAL A 115 3.72 -4.24 -7.57
C VAL A 115 4.95 -3.51 -7.07
N PHE A 116 5.98 -3.39 -7.90
CA PHE A 116 7.28 -2.88 -7.48
C PHE A 116 8.05 -2.21 -8.63
N GLY A 117 9.29 -1.75 -8.39
CA GLY A 117 9.98 -0.87 -9.34
C GLY A 117 9.30 0.51 -9.45
N ASN A 118 9.13 1.01 -10.66
CA ASN A 118 8.41 2.25 -11.00
C ASN A 118 7.04 1.97 -11.63
N ALA A 119 6.45 0.81 -11.37
CA ALA A 119 5.20 0.42 -12.00
C ALA A 119 4.03 1.35 -11.63
N GLU A 120 3.18 1.68 -12.61
CA GLU A 120 2.03 2.56 -12.45
C GLU A 120 0.72 1.82 -12.79
N LEU A 121 -0.22 1.80 -11.85
CA LEU A 121 -1.57 1.28 -12.03
C LEU A 121 -2.57 2.41 -11.80
N THR A 122 -3.44 2.68 -12.78
CA THR A 122 -4.47 3.73 -12.71
C THR A 122 -5.80 3.25 -13.29
N ASP A 123 -6.87 4.03 -13.10
CA ASP A 123 -8.23 3.75 -13.58
C ASP A 123 -8.86 2.50 -12.94
N GLU A 124 -9.43 1.58 -13.72
CA GLU A 124 -10.18 0.41 -13.24
C GLU A 124 -9.36 -0.88 -13.45
N VAL A 125 -8.18 -0.93 -12.82
CA VAL A 125 -7.26 -2.07 -12.89
C VAL A 125 -7.50 -3.02 -11.72
N CYS A 126 -7.75 -4.30 -12.01
CA CYS A 126 -7.84 -5.36 -11.01
C CYS A 126 -6.69 -6.35 -11.18
N ILE A 127 -5.79 -6.38 -10.20
CA ILE A 127 -4.73 -7.37 -10.06
C ILE A 127 -5.22 -8.45 -9.10
N GLY A 128 -5.46 -9.65 -9.64
CA GLY A 128 -5.82 -10.85 -8.90
C GLY A 128 -4.62 -11.49 -8.23
N ASP A 129 -4.68 -12.79 -7.98
CA ASP A 129 -3.67 -13.53 -7.24
C ASP A 129 -2.39 -13.81 -8.07
N HIS A 130 -1.23 -13.94 -7.39
CA HIS A 130 0.09 -14.30 -7.96
C HIS A 130 0.57 -13.51 -9.21
N ILE A 131 0.24 -12.22 -9.30
CA ILE A 131 0.71 -11.31 -10.36
C ILE A 131 1.90 -10.47 -9.88
N ASN A 132 2.95 -10.39 -10.69
CA ASN A 132 4.08 -9.51 -10.46
C ASN A 132 4.11 -8.42 -11.53
N VAL A 133 3.88 -7.16 -11.15
CA VAL A 133 4.01 -5.98 -12.02
C VAL A 133 5.24 -5.21 -11.57
N PHE A 134 6.19 -4.99 -12.49
CA PHE A 134 7.48 -4.38 -12.15
C PHE A 134 8.11 -3.62 -13.31
N GLY A 135 9.33 -3.10 -13.08
CA GLY A 135 10.00 -2.22 -14.04
C GLY A 135 9.29 -0.87 -14.10
N ASN A 136 9.12 -0.33 -15.30
CA ASN A 136 8.37 0.90 -15.60
C ASN A 136 7.00 0.59 -16.23
N ALA A 137 6.47 -0.63 -16.02
CA ALA A 137 5.18 -1.05 -16.57
C ALA A 137 4.05 -0.08 -16.20
N LYS A 138 3.22 0.28 -17.18
CA LYS A 138 2.06 1.15 -16.99
C LYS A 138 0.79 0.42 -17.38
N ILE A 139 -0.13 0.27 -16.45
CA ILE A 139 -1.41 -0.42 -16.64
C ILE A 139 -2.53 0.57 -16.32
N TYR A 140 -3.42 0.78 -17.28
CA TYR A 140 -4.49 1.76 -17.20
C TYR A 140 -5.76 1.25 -17.90
N GLY A 141 -6.83 2.04 -17.87
CA GLY A 141 -8.14 1.64 -18.38
C GLY A 141 -8.81 0.55 -17.55
N LYS A 142 -9.72 -0.21 -18.19
CA LYS A 142 -10.44 -1.32 -17.57
C LYS A 142 -9.70 -2.63 -17.82
N THR A 143 -8.82 -3.00 -16.90
CA THR A 143 -7.89 -4.13 -17.08
C THR A 143 -8.01 -5.12 -15.93
N VAL A 144 -8.06 -6.42 -16.24
CA VAL A 144 -8.06 -7.49 -15.26
C VAL A 144 -6.88 -8.41 -15.54
N LEU A 145 -6.02 -8.61 -14.54
CA LEU A 145 -4.92 -9.57 -14.58
C LEU A 145 -5.17 -10.63 -13.51
N SER A 146 -5.15 -11.90 -13.91
CA SER A 146 -5.45 -13.04 -13.03
C SER A 146 -4.61 -14.26 -13.41
N GLY A 147 -4.38 -15.17 -12.47
CA GLY A 147 -3.64 -16.40 -12.70
C GLY A 147 -2.22 -16.29 -12.16
N ASN A 148 -1.21 -16.55 -12.98
CA ASN A 148 0.20 -16.40 -12.60
C ASN A 148 0.89 -15.65 -13.73
N ALA A 149 1.29 -14.40 -13.50
CA ALA A 149 1.86 -13.58 -14.57
C ALA A 149 2.94 -12.63 -14.07
N PHE A 150 3.85 -12.31 -14.99
CA PHE A 150 4.88 -11.30 -14.86
C PHE A 150 4.65 -10.24 -15.92
N ILE A 151 4.54 -8.98 -15.50
CA ILE A 151 4.29 -7.83 -16.37
C ILE A 151 5.42 -6.83 -16.11
N SER A 152 6.17 -6.52 -17.17
CA SER A 152 7.20 -5.49 -17.19
C SER A 152 7.14 -4.72 -18.50
N ASP A 153 7.81 -3.57 -18.55
CA ASP A 153 8.22 -2.90 -19.80
C ASP A 153 9.31 -3.68 -20.55
#